data_AF-A0A087DI07-F1
#
_entry.id   AF-A0A087DI07-F1
#
_cell.length_a   1.000
_cell.length_b   1.000
_cell.length_c   1.000
_cell.angle_alpha   90.00
_cell.angle_beta   90.00
_cell.angle_gamma   90.00
#
_symmetry.space_group_name_H-M   'P 1'
#
loop_
_entity.id
_entity.type
_entity.pdbx_description
1 polymer ?
#
loop_
_entity_poly.entity_id
_entity_poly.type
_entity_poly.pdbx_seq_one_letter_code
_entity_poly.pdbx_strand_id
1 'polypeptide(L)'
;MKSMYELKDDRIRLGLSQKAVAEAMGTTQSALSRVESEEGNPTQALLMRYEHALEKLRPTQSVLEIVTLKLSVARLVEKYHIAEMYVFGSVARGDARPDSDVDLLYRLKPDAPRSLGSVQELMEDLEALLGRKVSLTSYDALLRSAERSRASRRFLEHIQLDMIKVA
;
A
#
# COMPACT_ATOMS: atom_id res chain seq x y z
N MET A 1 17.67 -5.16 -1.38
CA MET A 1 17.64 -6.63 -1.25
C MET A 1 17.95 -6.94 0.19
N LYS A 2 17.03 -7.60 0.89
CA LYS A 2 17.13 -7.86 2.33
C LYS A 2 18.12 -8.98 2.62
N SER A 3 18.75 -8.92 3.79
CA SER A 3 19.53 -10.00 4.37
C SER A 3 18.62 -11.15 4.83
N MET A 4 19.20 -12.33 5.06
CA MET A 4 18.47 -13.47 5.63
C MET A 4 17.88 -13.15 7.00
N TYR A 5 18.60 -12.37 7.81
CA TYR A 5 18.12 -11.92 9.13
C TYR A 5 16.85 -11.08 9.00
N GLU A 6 16.85 -10.09 8.10
CA GLU A 6 15.68 -9.24 7.85
C GLU A 6 14.48 -10.03 7.29
N LEU A 7 14.72 -10.99 6.40
CA LEU A 7 13.66 -11.85 5.85
C LEU A 7 13.05 -12.78 6.91
N LYS A 8 13.89 -13.34 7.79
CA LYS A 8 13.45 -14.14 8.93
C LYS A 8 12.61 -13.31 9.91
N ASP A 9 13.04 -12.09 10.20
CA ASP A 9 12.28 -11.15 11.05
C ASP A 9 10.93 -10.81 10.43
N ASP A 10 10.89 -10.50 9.13
CA ASP A 10 9.65 -10.26 8.39
C ASP A 10 8.69 -11.46 8.45
N ARG A 11 9.21 -12.70 8.27
CA ARG A 11 8.40 -13.92 8.42
C ARG A 11 7.75 -14.00 9.80
N ILE A 12 8.53 -13.79 10.86
CA ILE A 12 8.07 -13.85 12.25
C ILE A 12 7.01 -12.78 12.50
N ARG A 13 7.25 -11.55 12.03
CA ARG A 13 6.31 -10.42 12.16
C ARG A 13 4.98 -10.68 11.46
N LEU A 14 5.01 -11.35 10.31
CA LEU A 14 3.82 -11.76 9.57
C LEU A 14 3.11 -12.98 10.19
N GLY A 15 3.64 -13.56 11.27
CA GLY A 15 3.09 -14.76 11.90
C GLY A 15 3.17 -16.01 11.02
N LEU A 16 4.04 -16.01 10.00
CA LEU A 16 4.15 -17.10 9.04
C LEU A 16 5.03 -18.23 9.58
N SER A 17 4.58 -19.47 9.42
CA SER A 17 5.41 -20.63 9.74
C SER A 17 6.51 -20.84 8.69
N GLN A 18 7.64 -21.44 9.09
CA GLN A 18 8.67 -21.86 8.14
C GLN A 18 8.12 -22.83 7.08
N LYS A 19 7.15 -23.68 7.45
CA LYS A 19 6.49 -24.60 6.52
C LYS A 19 5.76 -23.85 5.40
N ALA A 20 4.97 -22.83 5.75
CA ALA A 20 4.22 -22.03 4.78
C ALA A 20 5.16 -21.33 3.78
N VAL A 21 6.23 -20.70 4.27
CA VAL A 21 7.22 -20.03 3.41
C VAL A 21 7.96 -21.05 2.54
N ALA A 22 8.34 -22.20 3.08
CA ALA A 22 9.02 -23.25 2.32
C ALA A 22 8.16 -23.79 1.17
N GLU A 23 6.87 -24.03 1.42
CA GLU A 23 5.90 -24.45 0.40
C GLU A 23 5.78 -23.39 -0.71
N ALA A 24 5.70 -22.11 -0.35
CA ALA A 24 5.66 -21.01 -1.33
C ALA A 24 6.97 -20.84 -2.13
N MET A 25 8.12 -21.15 -1.53
CA MET A 25 9.42 -21.16 -2.20
C MET A 25 9.66 -22.42 -3.07
N GLY A 26 8.79 -23.42 -3.00
CA GLY A 26 8.99 -24.72 -3.66
C GLY A 26 10.12 -25.54 -3.02
N THR A 27 10.28 -25.46 -1.70
CA THR A 27 11.30 -26.21 -0.93
C THR A 27 10.71 -26.88 0.32
N THR A 28 11.54 -27.51 1.14
CA THR A 28 11.10 -28.19 2.37
C THR A 28 11.27 -27.29 3.61
N GLN A 29 10.43 -27.49 4.63
CA GLN A 29 10.57 -26.78 5.90
C GLN A 29 11.94 -27.01 6.56
N SER A 30 12.50 -28.23 6.44
CA SER A 30 13.84 -28.54 6.97
C SER A 30 14.96 -27.80 6.25
N ALA A 31 14.84 -27.61 4.93
CA ALA A 31 15.78 -26.79 4.16
C ALA A 31 15.71 -25.32 4.58
N LEU A 32 14.49 -24.77 4.72
CA LEU A 32 14.30 -23.39 5.18
C LEU A 32 14.80 -23.18 6.61
N SER A 33 14.57 -24.16 7.50
CA SER A 33 15.06 -24.11 8.88
C SER A 33 16.58 -24.03 8.93
N ARG A 34 17.31 -24.80 8.12
CA ARG A 34 18.78 -24.73 8.06
C ARG A 34 19.24 -23.36 7.60
N VAL A 35 18.66 -22.87 6.52
CA VAL A 35 18.93 -21.55 5.95
C VAL A 35 18.69 -20.41 6.96
N GLU A 36 17.65 -20.50 7.79
CA GLU A 36 17.35 -19.51 8.83
C GLU A 36 18.22 -19.64 10.09
N SER A 37 18.93 -20.76 10.26
CA SER A 37 19.72 -21.10 11.44
C SER A 37 21.23 -20.99 11.19
N GLU A 38 21.67 -21.19 9.95
CA GLU A 38 23.06 -21.08 9.56
C GLU A 38 23.45 -19.61 9.38
N GLU A 39 24.50 -19.17 10.08
CA GLU A 39 25.25 -17.95 9.74
C GLU A 39 26.10 -18.23 8.49
N GLY A 40 25.43 -18.30 7.34
CA GLY A 40 26.07 -18.48 6.02
C GLY A 40 25.94 -17.24 5.15
N ASN A 41 26.57 -17.27 3.96
CA ASN A 41 26.36 -16.28 2.91
C ASN A 41 25.36 -16.85 1.86
N PRO A 42 24.04 -16.73 2.08
CA PRO A 42 23.04 -17.26 1.18
C PRO A 42 23.15 -16.64 -0.21
N THR A 43 22.85 -17.44 -1.23
CA THR A 43 22.84 -16.95 -2.61
C THR A 43 21.74 -15.91 -2.81
N GLN A 44 21.99 -14.94 -3.69
CA GLN A 44 20.98 -13.92 -4.04
C GLN A 44 19.67 -14.54 -4.54
N ALA A 45 19.76 -15.62 -5.33
CA ALA A 45 18.60 -16.34 -5.84
C ALA A 45 17.73 -16.93 -4.70
N LEU A 46 18.34 -17.36 -3.61
CA LEU A 46 17.61 -17.84 -2.43
C LEU A 46 16.91 -16.68 -1.71
N LEU A 47 17.60 -15.56 -1.50
CA LEU A 47 17.02 -14.36 -0.88
C LEU A 47 15.81 -13.84 -1.68
N MET A 48 15.92 -13.78 -3.01
CA MET A 48 14.83 -13.37 -3.89
C MET A 48 13.62 -14.29 -3.80
N ARG A 49 13.82 -15.63 -3.80
CA ARG A 49 12.70 -16.58 -3.65
C ARG A 49 12.02 -16.47 -2.29
N TYR A 50 12.80 -16.25 -1.23
CA TYR A 50 12.26 -16.06 0.11
C TYR A 50 11.43 -14.78 0.15
N GLU A 51 11.99 -13.66 -0.31
CA GLU A 51 11.30 -12.36 -0.37
C GLU A 51 9.98 -12.48 -1.16
N HIS A 52 10.01 -13.11 -2.32
CA HIS A 52 8.81 -13.34 -3.13
C HIS A 52 7.78 -14.25 -2.45
N ALA A 53 8.22 -15.27 -1.72
CA ALA A 53 7.33 -16.14 -0.96
C ALA A 53 6.64 -15.38 0.18
N LEU A 54 7.35 -14.47 0.86
CA LEU A 54 6.76 -13.60 1.87
C LEU A 54 5.72 -12.66 1.27
N GLU A 55 6.02 -12.03 0.12
CA GLU A 55 5.06 -11.17 -0.59
C GLU A 55 3.77 -11.93 -0.91
N LYS A 56 3.88 -13.14 -1.46
CA LYS A 56 2.73 -13.97 -1.82
C LYS A 56 1.89 -14.41 -0.61
N LEU A 57 2.53 -14.59 0.54
CA LEU A 57 1.90 -15.10 1.78
C LEU A 57 1.43 -13.98 2.72
N ARG A 58 1.69 -12.71 2.41
CA ARG A 58 1.18 -11.60 3.21
C ARG A 58 -0.35 -11.71 3.29
N PRO A 59 -0.92 -11.73 4.51
CA PRO A 59 -2.36 -11.66 4.67
C PRO A 59 -2.86 -10.41 3.95
N THR A 60 -3.90 -10.57 3.16
CA THR A 60 -4.59 -9.45 2.50
C THR A 60 -5.30 -8.63 3.58
N GLN A 61 -4.56 -7.80 4.30
CA GLN A 61 -5.11 -6.78 5.21
C GLN A 61 -6.00 -5.79 4.45
N SER A 62 -5.92 -5.75 3.12
CA SER A 62 -6.65 -4.79 2.29
C SER A 62 -8.15 -4.84 2.45
N VAL A 63 -8.83 -6.00 2.61
CA VAL A 63 -10.30 -5.97 2.61
C VAL A 63 -10.87 -5.26 3.84
N LEU A 64 -10.42 -5.63 5.05
CA LEU A 64 -10.86 -4.96 6.29
C LEU A 64 -10.35 -3.52 6.35
N GLU A 65 -9.13 -3.27 5.89
CA GLU A 65 -8.52 -1.94 5.85
C GLU A 65 -9.24 -1.02 4.87
N ILE A 66 -9.61 -1.49 3.67
CA ILE A 66 -10.39 -0.77 2.67
C ILE A 66 -11.80 -0.50 3.21
N VAL A 67 -12.44 -1.47 3.86
CA VAL A 67 -13.76 -1.25 4.48
C VAL A 67 -13.67 -0.19 5.57
N THR A 68 -12.65 -0.25 6.42
CA THR A 68 -12.41 0.76 7.45
C THR A 68 -12.18 2.13 6.81
N LEU A 69 -11.32 2.19 5.79
CA LEU A 69 -11.05 3.42 5.03
C LEU A 69 -12.32 4.01 4.42
N LYS A 70 -13.19 3.18 3.81
CA LYS A 70 -14.49 3.61 3.26
C LYS A 70 -15.38 4.26 4.32
N LEU A 71 -15.54 3.61 5.47
CA LEU A 71 -16.35 4.12 6.58
C LEU A 71 -15.78 5.43 7.15
N SER A 72 -14.45 5.50 7.20
CA SER A 72 -13.66 6.62 7.66
C SER A 72 -13.83 7.86 6.77
N VAL A 73 -13.58 7.72 5.47
CA VAL A 73 -13.62 8.85 4.51
C VAL A 73 -15.04 9.32 4.22
N ALA A 74 -16.05 8.45 4.33
CA ALA A 74 -17.45 8.81 4.09
C ALA A 74 -17.92 10.00 4.93
N ARG A 75 -17.34 10.20 6.13
CA ARG A 75 -17.65 11.32 7.02
C ARG A 75 -17.15 12.67 6.50
N LEU A 76 -16.16 12.66 5.63
CA LEU A 76 -15.50 13.85 5.10
C LEU A 76 -16.02 14.24 3.71
N VAL A 77 -16.73 13.35 3.02
CA VAL A 77 -17.21 13.54 1.65
C VAL A 77 -18.03 14.81 1.49
N GLU A 78 -19.03 15.01 2.35
CA GLU A 78 -19.89 16.19 2.28
C GLU A 78 -19.19 17.45 2.78
N LYS A 79 -18.43 17.37 3.89
CA LYS A 79 -17.70 18.51 4.46
C LYS A 79 -16.75 19.15 3.45
N TYR A 80 -16.07 18.33 2.66
CA TYR A 80 -15.06 18.79 1.71
C TYR A 80 -15.53 18.76 0.26
N HIS A 81 -16.82 18.54 0.01
CA HIS A 81 -17.41 18.47 -1.34
C HIS A 81 -16.66 17.49 -2.26
N ILE A 82 -16.27 16.32 -1.74
CA ILE A 82 -15.61 15.29 -2.51
C ILE A 82 -16.66 14.62 -3.41
N ALA A 83 -16.36 14.53 -4.70
CA ALA A 83 -17.15 13.78 -5.66
C ALA A 83 -16.68 12.32 -5.74
N GLU A 84 -15.36 12.11 -5.68
CA GLU A 84 -14.75 10.79 -5.71
C GLU A 84 -13.46 10.75 -4.91
N MET A 85 -13.21 9.62 -4.25
CA MET A 85 -11.94 9.31 -3.63
C MET A 85 -11.53 7.88 -3.95
N TYR A 86 -10.24 7.71 -4.23
CA TYR A 86 -9.65 6.40 -4.54
C TYR A 86 -8.44 6.19 -3.66
N VAL A 87 -8.29 4.97 -3.15
CA VAL A 87 -7.03 4.50 -2.59
C VAL A 87 -6.24 3.78 -3.67
N PHE A 88 -4.92 3.95 -3.65
CA PHE A 88 -4.01 3.25 -4.54
C PHE A 88 -2.75 2.83 -3.75
N GLY A 89 -1.78 2.22 -4.43
CA GLY A 89 -0.52 1.87 -3.80
C GLY A 89 -0.64 0.69 -2.83
N SER A 90 0.15 0.73 -1.76
CA SER A 90 0.35 -0.42 -0.87
C SER A 90 -0.94 -0.91 -0.19
N VAL A 91 -1.82 0.02 0.22
CA VAL A 91 -3.11 -0.30 0.85
C VAL A 91 -4.03 -1.01 -0.14
N ALA A 92 -4.12 -0.50 -1.36
CA ALA A 92 -4.98 -1.09 -2.38
C ALA A 92 -4.50 -2.48 -2.82
N ARG A 93 -3.18 -2.71 -2.86
CA ARG A 93 -2.57 -4.01 -3.16
C ARG A 93 -2.57 -5.00 -1.99
N GLY A 94 -2.79 -4.55 -0.76
CA GLY A 94 -2.68 -5.38 0.44
C GLY A 94 -1.24 -5.62 0.92
N ASP A 95 -0.31 -4.77 0.46
CA ASP A 95 1.10 -4.78 0.85
C ASP A 95 1.43 -3.75 1.94
N ALA A 96 0.43 -3.00 2.41
CA ALA A 96 0.60 -1.96 3.41
C ALA A 96 1.16 -2.55 4.71
N ARG A 97 2.20 -1.91 5.23
CA ARG A 97 2.70 -2.17 6.59
C ARG A 97 2.00 -1.21 7.56
N PRO A 98 2.04 -1.48 8.88
CA PRO A 98 1.46 -0.58 9.89
C PRO A 98 2.00 0.87 9.81
N ASP A 99 3.23 1.06 9.36
CA ASP A 99 3.91 2.35 9.19
C ASP A 99 3.76 2.97 7.79
N SER A 100 3.08 2.30 6.86
CA SER A 100 2.96 2.80 5.49
C SER A 100 2.05 4.03 5.43
N ASP A 101 2.32 4.95 4.52
CA ASP A 101 1.41 6.06 4.22
C ASP A 101 0.14 5.53 3.54
N VAL A 102 -0.95 6.28 3.61
CA VAL A 102 -2.19 6.02 2.87
C VAL A 102 -2.24 6.95 1.66
N ASP A 103 -2.06 6.38 0.47
CA ASP A 103 -2.09 7.10 -0.80
C ASP A 103 -3.52 7.26 -1.32
N LEU A 104 -3.98 8.51 -1.42
CA LEU A 104 -5.34 8.86 -1.82
C LEU A 104 -5.36 9.81 -3.02
N LEU A 105 -6.22 9.50 -3.99
CA LEU A 105 -6.66 10.43 -5.01
C LEU A 105 -8.02 11.00 -4.64
N TYR A 106 -8.21 12.29 -4.86
CA TYR A 106 -9.51 12.93 -4.68
C TYR A 106 -9.93 13.72 -5.93
N ARG A 107 -11.24 13.81 -6.13
CA ARG A 107 -11.91 14.71 -7.07
C ARG A 107 -12.98 15.47 -6.32
N LEU A 108 -13.03 16.78 -6.48
CA LEU A 108 -14.05 17.64 -5.88
C LEU A 108 -15.30 17.69 -6.79
N LYS A 109 -16.46 17.97 -6.19
CA LYS A 109 -17.68 18.33 -6.92
C LYS A 109 -17.41 19.58 -7.78
N PRO A 110 -18.01 19.73 -8.98
CA PRO A 110 -17.73 20.83 -9.89
C PRO A 110 -17.91 22.24 -9.30
N ASP A 111 -18.84 22.36 -8.35
CA ASP A 111 -19.25 23.57 -7.63
C ASP A 111 -18.52 23.78 -6.29
N ALA A 112 -17.56 22.91 -5.94
CA ALA A 112 -16.83 23.01 -4.69
C ALA A 112 -15.97 24.29 -4.64
N PRO A 113 -15.96 25.01 -3.50
CA PRO A 113 -15.06 26.14 -3.31
C PRO A 113 -13.60 25.68 -3.33
N ARG A 114 -12.84 26.10 -4.34
CA ARG A 114 -11.43 25.73 -4.51
C ARG A 114 -10.54 26.65 -3.69
N SER A 115 -10.31 26.30 -2.42
CA SER A 115 -9.31 26.98 -1.59
C SER A 115 -8.12 26.06 -1.28
N LEU A 116 -6.91 26.60 -1.23
CA LEU A 116 -5.74 25.80 -0.83
C LEU A 116 -5.81 25.39 0.65
N GLY A 117 -6.40 26.23 1.51
CA GLY A 117 -6.61 25.92 2.94
C GLY A 117 -7.47 24.67 3.15
N SER A 118 -8.56 24.52 2.38
CA SER A 118 -9.45 23.37 2.50
C SER A 118 -8.81 22.02 2.13
N VAL A 119 -7.76 22.01 1.30
CA VAL A 119 -7.05 20.76 0.96
C VAL A 119 -6.10 20.34 2.08
N GLN A 120 -5.39 21.30 2.68
CA GLN A 120 -4.54 21.04 3.83
C GLN A 120 -5.37 20.53 5.02
N GLU A 121 -6.50 21.18 5.30
CA GLU A 121 -7.44 20.75 6.34
C GLU A 121 -8.00 19.34 6.06
N LEU A 122 -8.32 19.03 4.80
CA LEU A 122 -8.75 17.66 4.43
C LEU A 122 -7.65 16.63 4.72
N MET A 123 -6.40 16.94 4.39
CA MET A 123 -5.27 16.05 4.66
C MET A 123 -5.11 15.82 6.18
N GLU A 124 -5.14 16.88 6.98
CA GLU A 124 -5.04 16.80 8.45
C GLU A 124 -6.19 16.00 9.06
N ASP A 125 -7.43 16.22 8.62
CA ASP A 125 -8.59 15.44 9.05
C ASP A 125 -8.46 13.97 8.67
N LEU A 126 -7.97 13.66 7.46
CA LEU A 126 -7.72 12.28 7.02
C LEU A 126 -6.63 11.62 7.87
N GLU A 127 -5.51 12.30 8.15
CA GLU A 127 -4.42 11.77 8.98
C GLU A 127 -4.89 11.52 10.41
N ALA A 128 -5.63 12.47 11.00
CA ALA A 128 -6.18 12.34 12.34
C ALA A 128 -7.17 11.17 12.43
N LEU A 129 -7.99 10.98 11.41
CA LEU A 129 -9.02 9.94 11.38
C LEU A 129 -8.42 8.55 11.11
N LEU A 130 -7.36 8.45 10.30
CA LEU A 130 -6.69 7.19 9.96
C LEU A 130 -5.55 6.83 10.93
N GLY A 131 -5.07 7.77 11.73
CA GLY A 131 -3.94 7.58 12.64
C GLY A 131 -2.60 7.32 11.91
N ARG A 132 -2.52 7.68 10.63
CA ARG A 132 -1.39 7.43 9.73
C ARG A 132 -1.21 8.61 8.81
N LYS A 133 0.00 8.76 8.28
CA LYS A 133 0.29 9.78 7.27
C LYS A 133 -0.52 9.54 5.99
N VAL A 134 -0.94 10.63 5.36
CA VAL A 134 -1.77 10.58 4.15
C VAL A 134 -1.08 11.35 3.03
N SER A 135 -0.91 10.68 1.90
CA SER A 135 -0.44 11.28 0.65
C SER A 135 -1.66 11.59 -0.21
N LEU A 136 -2.04 12.87 -0.30
CA LEU A 136 -3.26 13.30 -0.97
C LEU A 136 -2.97 13.98 -2.31
N THR A 137 -3.48 13.43 -3.41
CA THR A 137 -3.27 13.95 -4.77
C THR A 137 -4.59 14.28 -5.47
N SER A 138 -4.68 15.46 -6.10
CA SER A 138 -5.84 15.82 -6.92
C SER A 138 -5.86 15.00 -8.21
N TYR A 139 -6.93 14.24 -8.44
CA TYR A 139 -7.05 13.37 -9.60
C TYR A 139 -7.10 14.17 -10.90
N ASP A 140 -7.85 15.28 -10.93
CA ASP A 140 -7.93 16.13 -12.12
C ASP A 140 -6.61 16.83 -12.43
N ALA A 141 -5.84 17.22 -11.39
CA ALA A 141 -4.52 17.78 -11.60
C ALA A 141 -3.55 16.73 -12.16
N LEU A 142 -3.63 15.48 -11.69
CA LEU A 142 -2.84 14.38 -12.19
C LEU A 142 -3.16 14.07 -13.66
N LEU A 143 -4.44 14.04 -14.04
CA LEU A 143 -4.87 13.86 -15.44
C LEU A 143 -4.29 14.94 -16.36
N ARG A 144 -4.43 16.22 -15.99
CA ARG A 144 -3.85 17.35 -16.75
C ARG A 144 -2.31 17.31 -16.79
N SER A 145 -1.67 16.72 -15.80
CA SER A 145 -0.22 16.53 -15.76
C SER A 145 0.21 15.39 -16.69
N ALA A 146 -0.53 14.28 -16.73
CA ALA A 146 -0.29 13.14 -17.60
C ALA A 146 -0.42 13.46 -19.10
N GLU A 147 -1.23 14.45 -19.47
CA GLU A 147 -1.28 14.97 -20.85
C GLU A 147 0.07 15.59 -21.26
N ARG A 148 0.76 16.24 -20.32
CA ARG A 148 1.95 17.08 -20.60
C ARG A 148 3.29 16.43 -20.20
N SER A 149 3.27 15.38 -19.40
CA SER A 149 4.46 14.72 -18.85
C SER A 149 4.40 13.20 -19.02
N ARG A 150 5.44 12.64 -19.65
CA ARG A 150 5.61 11.18 -19.77
C ARG A 150 5.74 10.50 -18.41
N ALA A 151 6.38 11.15 -17.45
CA ALA A 151 6.53 10.62 -16.09
C ALA A 151 5.16 10.54 -15.39
N SER A 152 4.37 11.62 -15.43
CA SER A 152 3.03 11.65 -14.84
C SER A 152 2.09 10.66 -15.53
N ARG A 153 2.22 10.49 -16.85
CA ARG A 153 1.45 9.49 -17.61
C ARG A 153 1.75 8.07 -17.18
N ARG A 154 3.03 7.72 -17.08
CA ARG A 154 3.47 6.40 -16.60
C ARG A 154 3.03 6.15 -15.16
N PHE A 155 3.11 7.16 -14.31
CA PHE A 155 2.62 7.06 -12.94
C PHE A 155 1.10 6.80 -12.90
N LEU A 156 0.31 7.56 -13.67
CA LEU A 156 -1.13 7.37 -13.79
C LEU A 156 -1.49 5.95 -14.30
N GLU A 157 -0.85 5.51 -15.39
CA GLU A 157 -1.03 4.17 -15.95
C GLU A 157 -0.74 3.08 -14.91
N HIS A 158 0.30 3.26 -14.09
CA HIS A 158 0.67 2.31 -13.05
C HIS A 158 -0.37 2.25 -11.92
N ILE A 159 -0.78 3.42 -11.38
CA ILE A 159 -1.71 3.43 -10.24
C ILE A 159 -3.13 3.00 -10.64
N GLN A 160 -3.55 3.25 -11.89
CA GLN A 160 -4.89 2.90 -12.38
C GLN A 160 -5.21 1.41 -12.32
N LEU A 161 -4.18 0.55 -12.43
CA LEU A 161 -4.35 -0.91 -12.35
C LEU A 161 -4.81 -1.37 -10.95
N ASP A 162 -4.44 -0.61 -9.92
CA ASP A 162 -4.64 -0.98 -8.52
C ASP A 162 -5.60 -0.02 -7.79
N MET A 163 -6.23 0.93 -8.50
CA MET A 163 -7.10 1.94 -7.88
C MET A 163 -8.40 1.33 -7.37
N ILE A 164 -8.73 1.61 -6.11
CA ILE A 164 -9.99 1.18 -5.49
C ILE A 164 -10.78 2.39 -5.04
N LYS A 165 -12.01 2.53 -5.53
CA LYS A 165 -12.91 3.61 -5.11
C LYS A 165 -13.35 3.42 -3.65
N VAL A 166 -13.19 4.46 -2.84
CA VAL A 166 -13.49 4.48 -1.40
C VAL A 166 -14.56 5.51 -1.00
N ALA A 167 -14.80 6.53 -1.83
CA ALA A 167 -15.95 7.42 -1.77
C ALA A 167 -16.34 7.89 -3.17
#